data_AF-A0A1Y2AF72-F1
#
_entry.id   AF-A0A1Y2AF72-F1
#
_cell.length_a   1.000
_cell.length_b   1.000
_cell.length_c   1.000
_cell.angle_alpha   90.00
_cell.angle_beta   90.00
_cell.angle_gamma   90.00
#
_symmetry.space_group_name_H-M   'P 1'
#
loop_
_entity.id
_entity.type
_entity.pdbx_description
1 polymer ?
#
loop_
_entity_poly.entity_id
_entity_poly.type
_entity_poly.pdbx_seq_one_letter_code
_entity_poly.pdbx_strand_id
1 'polypeptide(L)'
;MPVKRSASEESSDLNTNTSVTPSPSKKPKTSPKSPKSKYTEDEERRFLETINRIVKNSLWQEAKSDPILSKRGANGMQAHWLALYKKLSKGI
;
A
#
# COMPACT_ATOMS: atom_id res chain seq x y z
N MET A 1 5.09 10.80 -55.60
CA MET A 1 6.24 11.51 -55.00
C MET A 1 6.24 11.24 -53.49
N PRO A 2 7.34 11.16 -52.73
CA PRO A 2 8.74 10.81 -53.02
C PRO A 2 9.33 9.72 -52.06
N VAL A 3 10.38 9.05 -52.54
CA VAL A 3 11.61 8.58 -51.86
C VAL A 3 11.58 7.75 -50.56
N LYS A 4 11.93 6.47 -50.76
CA LYS A 4 12.59 5.47 -49.91
C LYS A 4 13.79 6.04 -49.13
N ARG A 5 13.95 5.76 -47.84
CA ARG A 5 15.27 5.84 -47.16
C ARG A 5 15.63 4.49 -46.54
N SER A 6 16.73 3.95 -47.05
CA SER A 6 17.47 2.80 -46.57
C SER A 6 18.57 3.26 -45.60
N ALA A 7 19.08 2.29 -44.85
CA ALA A 7 20.42 2.25 -44.23
C ALA A 7 20.67 3.24 -43.08
N SER A 8 21.57 2.99 -42.13
CA SER A 8 22.32 1.84 -41.59
C SER A 8 23.32 2.52 -40.65
N GLU A 9 23.62 1.94 -39.49
CA GLU A 9 24.90 2.11 -38.77
C GLU A 9 25.23 3.55 -38.30
N GLU A 10 26.14 3.88 -37.41
CA GLU A 10 26.99 3.26 -36.41
C GLU A 10 27.53 4.47 -35.59
N SER A 11 27.90 4.26 -34.32
CA SER A 11 28.90 4.98 -33.52
C SER A 11 29.14 6.49 -33.73
N SER A 12 29.15 7.23 -32.63
CA SER A 12 30.39 7.76 -32.01
C SER A 12 30.09 8.89 -31.05
N ASP A 13 30.61 8.76 -29.84
CA ASP A 13 30.88 9.84 -28.90
C ASP A 13 31.40 11.11 -29.58
N LEU A 14 30.95 12.28 -29.14
CA LEU A 14 31.84 13.42 -28.92
C LEU A 14 31.21 14.47 -28.01
N ASN A 15 31.99 14.72 -26.96
CA ASN A 15 31.88 15.67 -25.88
C ASN A 15 31.89 17.12 -26.42
N THR A 16 30.90 17.94 -26.07
CA THR A 16 31.02 19.42 -26.18
C THR A 16 30.60 20.09 -24.88
N ASN A 17 31.63 20.48 -24.17
CA ASN A 17 31.69 21.32 -22.98
C ASN A 17 30.83 22.60 -23.17
N THR A 18 29.67 22.65 -22.53
CA THR A 18 28.88 23.89 -22.42
C THR A 18 29.02 24.41 -20.99
N SER A 19 29.77 25.51 -20.86
CA SER A 19 29.93 26.26 -19.61
C SER A 19 28.56 26.77 -19.15
N VAL A 20 28.00 26.09 -18.14
CA VAL A 20 26.80 26.55 -17.42
C VAL A 20 27.23 27.10 -16.07
N THR A 21 27.05 28.40 -15.94
CA THR A 21 27.16 29.21 -14.73
C THR A 21 26.44 28.51 -13.56
N PRO A 22 27.10 28.28 -12.40
CA PRO A 22 26.44 27.66 -11.26
C PRO A 22 25.44 28.65 -10.64
N SER A 23 24.16 28.50 -11.00
CA SER A 23 23.06 29.06 -10.22
C SER A 23 23.05 28.37 -8.85
N PRO A 24 22.95 29.10 -7.72
CA PRO A 24 22.97 28.48 -6.40
C PRO A 24 21.74 27.57 -6.26
N SER A 25 21.95 26.27 -6.44
CA SER A 25 20.97 25.22 -6.21
C SER A 25 20.41 25.36 -4.81
N LYS A 26 19.19 25.90 -4.71
CA LYS A 26 18.38 25.85 -3.50
C LYS A 26 18.24 24.38 -3.13
N LYS A 27 18.98 23.95 -2.10
CA LYS A 27 18.83 22.61 -1.51
C LYS A 27 17.34 22.39 -1.25
N PRO A 28 16.74 21.27 -1.70
CA PRO A 28 15.38 20.97 -1.35
C PRO A 28 15.30 20.91 0.17
N LYS A 29 14.51 21.81 0.77
CA LYS A 29 14.18 21.75 2.19
C LYS A 29 13.37 20.47 2.38
N THR A 30 14.03 19.36 2.71
CA THR A 30 13.37 18.19 3.26
C THR A 30 12.74 18.63 4.56
N SER A 31 11.44 18.92 4.52
CA SER A 31 10.66 19.17 5.72
C SER A 31 10.84 17.97 6.66
N PRO A 32 11.07 18.21 7.96
CA PRO A 32 11.18 17.11 8.91
C PRO A 32 9.88 16.30 8.86
N LYS A 33 10.01 15.03 8.49
CA LYS A 33 8.90 14.08 8.52
C LYS A 33 8.45 13.99 9.97
N SER A 34 7.24 14.45 10.27
CA SER A 34 6.70 14.33 11.62
C SER A 34 6.75 12.86 12.05
N PRO A 35 7.17 12.56 13.29
CA PRO A 35 7.15 11.19 13.77
C PRO A 35 5.73 10.65 13.67
N LYS A 36 5.58 9.41 13.19
CA LYS A 36 4.27 8.76 13.14
C LYS A 36 3.71 8.73 14.56
N SER A 37 2.59 9.41 14.78
CA SER A 37 1.90 9.35 16.07
C SER A 37 1.52 7.90 16.36
N LYS A 38 1.69 7.47 17.60
CA LYS A 38 1.10 6.22 18.06
C LYS A 38 -0.42 6.40 18.09
N TYR A 39 -1.16 5.33 17.82
CA TYR A 39 -2.61 5.35 17.99
C TYR A 39 -2.95 5.50 19.47
N THR A 40 -3.97 6.30 19.75
CA THR A 40 -4.57 6.41 21.08
C THR A 40 -5.51 5.22 21.35
N GLU A 41 -5.80 4.93 22.62
CA GLU A 41 -6.72 3.85 22.98
C GLU A 41 -8.13 4.06 22.38
N ASP A 42 -8.58 5.30 22.29
CA ASP A 42 -9.86 5.66 21.67
C ASP A 42 -9.88 5.39 20.16
N GLU A 43 -8.77 5.68 19.47
CA GLU A 43 -8.63 5.36 18.04
C GLU A 43 -8.58 3.86 17.81
N GLU A 44 -7.83 3.11 18.61
CA GLU A 44 -7.74 1.65 18.54
C GLU A 44 -9.13 1.00 18.75
N ARG A 45 -9.90 1.48 19.73
CA ARG A 45 -11.28 0.99 19.97
C ARG A 45 -12.18 1.22 18.77
N ARG A 46 -12.18 2.44 18.22
CA ARG A 46 -13.00 2.80 17.04
C ARG A 46 -12.56 2.01 15.80
N PHE A 47 -11.26 1.80 15.65
CA PHE A 47 -10.69 1.02 14.56
C PHE A 47 -11.13 -0.44 14.63
N LEU A 48 -10.99 -1.07 15.80
CA LEU A 48 -11.46 -2.44 16.02
C LEU A 48 -12.96 -2.59 15.79
N GLU A 49 -13.78 -1.65 16.27
CA GLU A 49 -15.22 -1.70 16.06
C GLU A 49 -15.58 -1.62 14.57
N THR A 50 -14.88 -0.76 13.83
CA THR A 50 -15.05 -0.62 12.38
C THR A 50 -14.74 -1.94 11.66
N ILE A 51 -13.61 -2.58 12.01
CA ILE A 51 -13.25 -3.89 11.44
C ILE A 51 -14.32 -4.92 11.79
N ASN A 52 -14.78 -4.96 13.04
CA ASN A 52 -15.80 -5.92 13.47
C ASN A 52 -17.10 -5.81 12.65
N ARG A 53 -17.54 -4.59 12.31
CA ARG A 53 -18.72 -4.38 11.45
C ARG A 53 -18.49 -4.92 10.03
N ILE A 54 -17.34 -4.63 9.44
CA ILE A 54 -16.98 -5.12 8.09
C ILE A 54 -16.94 -6.64 8.07
N VAL A 55 -16.27 -7.24 9.05
CA VAL A 55 -16.08 -8.69 9.12
C VAL A 55 -17.41 -9.42 9.31
N LYS A 56 -18.31 -8.91 10.14
CA LYS A 56 -19.66 -9.50 10.32
C LYS A 56 -20.47 -9.55 9.02
N ASN A 57 -20.32 -8.54 8.16
CA ASN A 57 -21.11 -8.42 6.93
C ASN A 57 -20.48 -9.18 5.75
N SER A 58 -19.15 -9.13 5.61
CA SER A 58 -18.47 -9.55 4.38
C SER A 58 -17.61 -10.82 4.52
N LEU A 59 -17.17 -11.20 5.72
CA LEU A 59 -16.16 -12.27 5.89
C LEU A 59 -16.60 -13.60 5.30
N TRP A 60 -17.86 -13.98 5.52
CA TRP A 60 -18.37 -15.24 4.99
C TRP A 60 -18.48 -15.23 3.46
N GLN A 61 -18.84 -14.08 2.87
CA GLN A 61 -18.99 -13.97 1.42
C GLN A 61 -17.66 -14.15 0.70
N GLU A 62 -16.57 -13.70 1.31
CA GLU A 62 -15.21 -13.94 0.81
C GLU A 62 -14.75 -15.38 1.10
N ALA A 63 -14.90 -15.83 2.36
CA ALA A 63 -14.36 -17.12 2.81
C ALA A 63 -15.05 -18.36 2.21
N LYS A 64 -16.31 -18.24 1.73
CA LYS A 64 -17.03 -19.36 1.11
C LYS A 64 -16.39 -19.83 -0.21
N SER A 65 -15.60 -18.96 -0.87
CA SER A 65 -14.90 -19.30 -2.10
C SER A 65 -13.61 -20.10 -1.86
N ASP A 66 -13.09 -20.07 -0.63
CA ASP A 66 -11.89 -20.79 -0.25
C ASP A 66 -12.22 -22.25 0.13
N PRO A 67 -11.60 -23.26 -0.51
CA PRO A 67 -11.89 -24.67 -0.28
C PRO A 67 -11.50 -25.17 1.13
N ILE A 68 -10.67 -24.45 1.86
CA ILE A 68 -10.26 -24.79 3.23
C ILE A 68 -11.20 -24.12 4.24
N LEU A 69 -11.47 -22.83 4.08
CA LEU A 69 -12.29 -22.07 5.01
C LEU A 69 -13.78 -22.39 4.88
N SER A 70 -14.26 -22.69 3.67
CA SER A 70 -15.65 -23.11 3.44
C SER A 70 -16.07 -24.33 4.26
N LYS A 71 -15.14 -25.27 4.54
CA LYS A 71 -15.39 -26.45 5.38
C LYS A 71 -15.77 -26.11 6.83
N ARG A 72 -15.37 -24.92 7.32
CA ARG A 72 -15.72 -24.44 8.67
C ARG A 72 -17.11 -23.81 8.71
N GLY A 73 -17.64 -23.40 7.57
CA GLY A 73 -18.94 -22.74 7.45
C GLY A 73 -18.96 -21.31 8.03
N ALA A 74 -20.07 -20.61 7.78
CA ALA A 74 -20.28 -19.23 8.23
C ALA A 74 -20.11 -19.07 9.75
N ASN A 75 -20.72 -19.98 10.52
CA ASN A 75 -20.68 -19.93 11.98
C ASN A 75 -19.26 -20.14 12.54
N GLY A 76 -18.49 -21.05 11.95
CA GLY A 76 -17.10 -21.29 12.34
C GLY A 76 -16.23 -20.07 12.10
N MET A 77 -16.41 -19.40 10.95
CA MET A 77 -15.69 -18.16 10.63
C MET A 77 -16.04 -17.02 11.58
N GLN A 78 -17.32 -16.82 11.89
CA GLN A 78 -17.75 -15.79 12.85
C GLN A 78 -17.25 -16.07 14.26
N ALA A 79 -17.33 -17.31 14.73
CA ALA A 79 -16.83 -17.71 16.06
C ALA A 79 -15.31 -17.50 16.16
N HIS A 80 -14.57 -17.84 15.10
CA HIS A 80 -13.12 -17.63 15.06
C HIS A 80 -12.77 -16.13 15.10
N TRP A 81 -13.48 -15.29 14.33
CA TRP A 81 -13.31 -13.85 14.39
C TRP A 81 -13.60 -13.27 15.77
N LEU A 82 -14.69 -13.69 16.43
CA LEU A 82 -15.03 -13.23 17.77
C LEU A 82 -13.92 -13.56 18.80
N ALA A 83 -13.32 -14.74 18.68
CA ALA A 83 -12.19 -15.12 19.52
C ALA A 83 -10.96 -14.22 19.28
N LEU A 84 -10.64 -13.90 18.02
CA LEU A 84 -9.56 -12.97 17.66
C LEU A 84 -9.86 -11.55 18.16
N TYR A 85 -11.08 -11.07 17.95
CA TYR A 85 -11.54 -9.76 18.41
C TYR A 85 -11.38 -9.60 19.92
N LYS A 86 -11.76 -10.62 20.69
CA LYS A 86 -11.61 -10.62 22.17
C LYS A 86 -10.14 -10.62 22.61
N LYS A 87 -9.24 -11.22 21.84
CA LYS A 87 -7.78 -11.19 22.12
C LYS A 87 -7.21 -9.80 21.82
N LEU A 88 -7.59 -9.21 20.70
CA LEU A 88 -7.19 -7.86 20.30
C LEU A 88 -7.69 -6.81 21.27
N SER A 89 -8.94 -6.92 21.72
CA SER A 89 -9.54 -5.98 22.68
C SER A 89 -9.00 -6.13 24.10
N LYS A 90 -8.25 -7.20 24.42
CA LYS A 90 -7.66 -7.40 25.75
C LYS A 90 -6.30 -6.70 25.89
N GLY A 91 -5.70 -6.27 24.77
CA GLY A 91 -4.42 -5.56 24.73
C GLY A 91 -4.53 -4.05 24.55
N ILE A 92 -5.76 -3.53 24.53
CA ILE A 92 -6.13 -2.10 24.51
C ILE A 92 -6.84 -1.81 25.83
#